data_AF-A0AAW9XEH8-F1
#
_entry.id   AF-A0AAW9XEH8-F1
#
_cell.length_a   1.000
_cell.length_b   1.000
_cell.length_c   1.000
_cell.angle_alpha   90.00
_cell.angle_beta   90.00
_cell.angle_gamma   90.00
#
_symmetry.space_group_name_H-M   'P 1'
#
loop_
_entity.id
_entity.type
_entity.pdbx_description
1 polymer ?
#
loop_
_entity_poly.entity_id
_entity_poly.type
_entity_poly.pdbx_seq_one_letter_code
_entity_poly.pdbx_strand_id
1 'polypeptide(L)'
;DQKKLAYEILEKFPDNKLEYVYQFVVQRIKTGFRFDSAPESDTNTVAILEKDENLSFKFNENNSNQNTLIIGENYDGLKNLLVIERERERERE
;
A
#
# COMPACT_ATOMS: atom_id res chain seq x y z
N ASP A 1 15.74 -15.32 1.52
CA ASP A 1 14.68 -15.50 0.50
C ASP A 1 14.96 -14.90 -0.87
N GLN A 2 15.19 -13.59 -1.04
CA GLN A 2 15.36 -13.01 -2.39
C GLN A 2 16.55 -13.54 -3.21
N LYS A 3 17.68 -13.85 -2.54
CA LYS A 3 18.81 -14.51 -3.21
C LYS A 3 18.40 -15.87 -3.79
N LYS A 4 17.56 -16.62 -3.07
CA LYS A 4 17.10 -17.96 -3.47
C LYS A 4 16.18 -17.89 -4.70
N LEU A 5 15.24 -16.94 -4.72
CA LEU A 5 14.39 -16.66 -5.87
C LEU A 5 15.20 -16.22 -7.10
N ALA A 6 16.23 -15.39 -6.92
CA ALA A 6 17.12 -14.99 -8.00
C ALA A 6 17.88 -16.19 -8.58
N TYR A 7 18.34 -17.12 -7.74
CA TYR A 7 18.96 -18.36 -8.20
C TYR A 7 17.97 -19.24 -8.99
N GLU A 8 16.75 -19.44 -8.48
CA GLU A 8 15.71 -20.21 -9.19
C GLU A 8 15.32 -19.60 -10.55
N ILE A 9 15.34 -18.27 -10.67
CA ILE A 9 15.11 -17.58 -11.94
C ILE A 9 16.29 -17.85 -12.88
N LEU A 10 17.53 -17.71 -12.43
CA LEU A 10 18.73 -17.91 -13.26
C LEU A 10 18.85 -19.36 -13.75
N GLU A 11 18.50 -20.35 -12.92
CA GLU A 11 18.51 -21.77 -13.29
C GLU A 11 17.49 -22.16 -14.38
N LYS A 12 16.43 -21.36 -14.56
CA LYS A 12 15.37 -21.62 -15.56
C LYS A 12 15.72 -21.14 -16.97
N PHE A 13 16.80 -20.38 -17.15
CA PHE A 13 17.17 -19.85 -18.45
C PHE A 13 18.43 -20.54 -19.01
N PRO A 14 18.49 -20.74 -20.33
CA PRO A 14 19.71 -21.24 -20.98
C PRO A 14 20.86 -20.23 -20.84
N ASP A 15 22.09 -20.74 -20.76
CA ASP A 15 23.32 -19.97 -20.51
C ASP A 15 23.49 -18.77 -21.46
N ASN A 16 23.04 -18.90 -22.71
CA ASN A 16 23.11 -17.85 -23.73
C ASN A 16 22.23 -16.61 -23.44
N LYS A 17 21.33 -16.68 -22.44
CA LYS A 17 20.47 -15.58 -22.00
C LYS A 17 20.79 -15.09 -20.60
N LEU A 18 21.77 -15.70 -19.92
CA LEU A 18 22.09 -15.43 -18.52
C LEU A 18 22.47 -13.95 -18.29
N GLU A 19 23.29 -13.38 -19.19
CA GLU A 19 23.71 -11.98 -19.14
C GLU A 19 22.50 -11.02 -19.20
N TYR A 20 21.56 -11.27 -20.10
CA TYR A 20 20.36 -10.46 -20.27
C TYR A 20 19.43 -10.54 -19.05
N VAL A 21 19.25 -11.74 -18.50
CA VAL A 21 18.44 -11.96 -17.30
C VAL A 21 19.08 -11.28 -16.09
N TYR A 22 20.41 -11.38 -15.95
CA TYR A 22 21.14 -10.70 -14.89
C TYR A 22 20.99 -9.18 -14.97
N GLN A 23 21.15 -8.58 -16.17
CA GLN A 23 20.96 -7.15 -16.35
C GLN A 23 19.52 -6.69 -16.02
N PHE A 24 18.52 -7.48 -16.38
CA PHE A 24 17.12 -7.21 -16.03
C PHE A 24 16.88 -7.23 -14.51
N VAL A 25 17.41 -8.25 -13.82
CA VAL A 25 17.31 -8.35 -12.35
C VAL A 25 18.03 -7.19 -11.66
N VAL A 26 19.20 -6.79 -12.16
CA VAL A 26 19.97 -5.65 -11.61
C VAL A 26 19.27 -4.31 -11.86
N GLN A 27 18.70 -4.10 -13.05
CA GLN A 27 17.92 -2.88 -13.34
C GLN A 27 16.72 -2.75 -12.40
N ARG A 28 16.03 -3.85 -12.10
CA ARG A 28 14.92 -3.85 -11.15
C ARG A 28 15.33 -3.40 -9.74
N ILE A 29 16.51 -3.82 -9.28
CA ILE A 29 17.07 -3.36 -7.98
C ILE A 29 17.32 -1.85 -8.02
N LYS A 30 17.80 -1.32 -9.15
CA LYS A 30 18.10 0.11 -9.33
C LYS A 30 16.85 0.98 -9.48
N THR A 31 15.77 0.47 -10.07
CA THR A 31 14.50 1.22 -10.26
C THR A 31 13.59 1.20 -9.02
N GLY A 32 13.97 0.51 -7.95
CA GLY A 32 13.16 0.42 -6.74
C GLY A 32 11.90 -0.44 -6.88
N PHE A 33 11.72 -1.14 -8.00
CA PHE A 33 10.63 -2.11 -8.20
C PHE A 33 10.87 -3.37 -7.34
N ARG A 34 10.57 -3.27 -6.05
CA ARG A 34 10.44 -4.42 -5.17
C ARG A 34 9.02 -4.94 -5.24
N PHE A 35 8.84 -6.08 -5.90
CA PHE A 35 7.78 -7.02 -5.53
C PHE A 35 8.20 -7.66 -4.20
N ASP A 36 8.26 -6.88 -3.13
CA ASP A 36 8.10 -7.49 -1.82
C ASP A 36 6.68 -8.06 -1.84
N SER A 37 6.48 -9.27 -1.32
CA SER A 37 5.13 -9.71 -0.98
C SER A 37 4.58 -8.57 -0.14
N ALA A 38 3.51 -7.90 -0.60
CA ALA A 38 2.85 -6.92 0.24
C ALA A 38 2.65 -7.62 1.58
N PRO A 39 3.05 -7.01 2.72
CA PRO A 39 2.80 -7.64 4.01
C PRO A 39 1.35 -8.06 3.99
N GLU A 40 1.09 -9.37 3.98
CA GLU A 40 -0.28 -9.88 3.96
C GLU A 40 -0.92 -9.24 5.19
N SER A 41 -1.93 -8.41 4.96
CA SER A 41 -2.65 -7.79 6.06
C SER A 41 -3.16 -8.94 6.92
N ASP A 42 -2.80 -8.94 8.20
CA ASP A 42 -3.18 -10.01 9.12
C ASP A 42 -4.70 -10.17 9.09
N THR A 43 -5.16 -11.25 8.46
CA THR A 43 -6.58 -11.50 8.20
C THR A 43 -7.38 -11.74 9.48
N ASN A 44 -6.71 -11.96 10.62
CA ASN A 44 -7.36 -12.12 11.92
C ASN A 44 -7.60 -10.80 12.66
N THR A 45 -7.19 -9.66 12.08
CA THR A 45 -7.33 -8.35 12.71
C THR A 45 -8.32 -7.46 11.96
N VAL A 46 -8.97 -6.58 12.72
CA VAL A 46 -9.87 -5.56 12.17
C VAL A 46 -9.34 -4.20 12.59
N ALA A 47 -9.15 -3.32 11.61
CA ALA A 47 -8.77 -1.93 11.85
C ALA A 47 -10.02 -1.03 11.79
N ILE A 48 -10.16 -0.14 12.77
CA ILE A 48 -11.26 0.82 12.88
C ILE A 48 -10.71 2.23 12.71
N LEU A 49 -11.36 3.04 11.88
CA LEU A 49 -11.05 4.46 11.74
C LEU A 49 -11.85 5.26 12.77
N GLU A 50 -11.14 5.93 13.70
CA GLU A 50 -11.74 6.78 14.73
C GLU A 50 -11.23 8.22 14.60
N LYS A 51 -12.12 9.19 14.86
CA LYS A 51 -11.76 10.61 14.84
C LYS A 51 -11.15 11.01 16.18
N ASP A 52 -9.91 11.50 16.15
CA ASP A 52 -9.27 12.08 17.33
C ASP A 52 -9.67 13.56 17.49
N GLU A 53 -10.58 13.85 18.42
CA GLU A 53 -11.05 15.21 18.68
C GLU A 53 -9.97 16.14 19.28
N ASN A 54 -8.94 15.59 19.94
CA ASN A 54 -7.89 16.38 20.56
C ASN A 54 -6.88 16.89 19.53
N LEU A 55 -6.58 16.05 18.53
CA LEU A 55 -5.67 16.38 17.43
C LEU A 55 -6.39 16.91 16.19
N SER A 56 -7.73 16.88 16.18
CA SER A 56 -8.53 17.46 15.11
C SER A 56 -8.38 18.97 15.04
N PHE A 57 -8.29 19.48 13.82
CA PHE A 57 -8.34 20.91 13.56
C PHE A 57 -9.68 21.47 14.05
N LYS A 58 -9.63 22.45 14.95
CA LYS A 58 -10.83 23.19 15.38
C LYS A 58 -11.21 24.15 14.27
N PHE A 59 -12.29 23.85 13.57
CA PHE A 59 -12.82 24.70 12.51
C PHE A 59 -13.54 25.91 13.13
N ASN A 60 -13.11 27.13 12.78
CA ASN A 60 -13.90 28.34 13.00
C ASN A 60 -14.71 28.62 11.73
N GLU A 61 -15.82 29.37 11.83
CA GLU A 61 -16.76 29.66 10.72
C GLU A 61 -16.10 30.20 9.44
N ASN A 62 -14.87 30.73 9.53
CA ASN A 62 -14.11 31.28 8.40
C ASN A 62 -13.11 30.30 7.74
N ASN A 63 -12.98 29.06 8.22
CA ASN A 63 -12.03 28.09 7.68
C ASN A 63 -12.72 26.74 7.43
N SER A 64 -13.29 26.56 6.24
CA SER A 64 -13.72 25.24 5.76
C SER A 64 -12.53 24.51 5.15
N ASN A 65 -11.61 24.00 5.97
CA ASN A 65 -10.51 23.20 5.44
C ASN A 65 -11.06 21.86 4.95
N GLN A 66 -11.01 21.64 3.63
CA GLN A 66 -11.52 20.41 2.98
C GLN A 66 -10.59 19.21 3.15
N ASN A 67 -9.37 19.43 3.66
CA ASN A 67 -8.35 18.41 3.77
C ASN A 67 -8.44 17.68 5.13
N THR A 68 -8.30 16.36 5.10
CA THR A 68 -8.28 15.50 6.29
C THR A 68 -6.92 14.79 6.39
N LEU A 69 -6.33 14.77 7.59
CA LEU A 69 -5.17 13.94 7.90
C LEU A 69 -5.64 12.63 8.52
N ILE A 70 -5.15 11.51 7.98
CA ILE A 70 -5.39 10.17 8.52
C ILE A 70 -4.03 9.60 8.91
N ILE A 71 -3.95 9.05 10.13
CA ILE A 71 -2.72 8.47 10.67
C ILE A 71 -2.93 6.97 10.86
N GLY A 72 -2.09 6.15 10.23
CA GLY A 72 -2.17 4.69 10.28
C GLY A 72 -1.61 4.04 9.01
N GLU A 73 -1.77 2.72 8.91
CA GLU A 73 -1.43 1.97 7.70
C GLU A 73 -2.35 2.35 6.54
N ASN A 74 -1.77 2.59 5.36
CA ASN A 74 -2.50 3.07 4.19
C ASN A 74 -3.62 2.10 3.76
N TYR A 75 -3.35 0.79 3.81
CA TYR A 75 -4.32 -0.23 3.41
C TYR A 75 -5.58 -0.20 4.27
N ASP A 76 -5.40 -0.16 5.60
CA ASP A 76 -6.50 -0.15 6.57
C ASP A 76 -7.30 1.15 6.51
N GLY A 77 -6.61 2.29 6.39
CA GLY A 77 -7.24 3.60 6.23
C GLY A 77 -8.13 3.65 4.98
N LEU A 78 -7.60 3.22 3.83
CA LEU A 78 -8.36 3.21 2.58
C LEU A 78 -9.56 2.26 2.62
N LYS A 79 -9.42 1.08 3.25
CA LYS A 79 -10.52 0.12 3.38
C LYS A 79 -11.66 0.66 4.25
N ASN A 80 -11.33 1.36 5.34
CA ASN A 80 -12.32 2.03 6.18
C ASN A 80 -13.03 3.17 5.43
N LEU A 81 -12.28 4.02 4.71
CA LEU A 81 -12.85 5.10 3.92
C LEU A 81 -13.82 4.60 2.84
N LEU A 82 -13.50 3.48 2.20
CA LEU A 82 -14.38 2.86 1.21
C LEU A 82 -15.74 2.47 1.80
N VAL A 83 -15.76 1.94 3.04
CA VAL A 83 -17.00 1.60 3.74
C VAL A 83 -17.80 2.87 4.06
N ILE A 84 -17.15 3.91 4.58
CA ILE A 84 -17.79 5.18 4.92
C ILE A 84 -18.45 5.82 3.68
N GLU A 85 -17.76 5.85 2.54
CA GLU A 85 -18.33 6.46 1.34
C GLU A 85 -19.51 5.65 0.78
N ARG A 86 -19.46 4.31 0.87
CA ARG A 86 -20.60 3.44 0.50
C ARG A 86 -21.84 3.63 1.39
N GLU A 87 -21.67 3.97 2.66
CA GLU A 87 -22.79 4.34 3.53
C GLU A 87 -23.34 5.71 3.15
N ARG A 88 -22.46 6.70 2.90
CA ARG A 88 -22.87 8.05 2.44
C ARG A 88 -23.62 8.03 1.13
N GLU A 89 -23.22 7.19 0.17
CA GLU A 89 -23.93 7.02 -1.10
C GLU A 89 -25.33 6.47 -0.87
N ARG A 90 -25.49 5.46 -0.01
CA ARG A 90 -26.80 4.89 0.36
C ARG A 90 -27.73 5.91 1.02
N GLU A 91 -27.21 6.83 1.82
CA GLU A 91 -28.02 7.89 2.44
C GLU A 91 -28.48 8.98 1.44
N ARG A 92 -27.87 9.03 0.24
CA ARG A 92 -28.24 9.99 -0.82
C ARG A 92 -29.27 9.44 -1.81
N GLU A 93 -29.48 8.12 -1.83
CA GLU A 93 -30.51 7.42 -2.62
C GLU A 93 -31.85 7.36 -1.89
#